data_AF-A0A3S1ZFU1-F1
#
_entry.id   AF-A0A3S1ZFU1-F1
#
_cell.length_a   1.000
_cell.length_b   1.000
_cell.length_c   1.000
_cell.angle_alpha   90.00
_cell.angle_beta   90.00
_cell.angle_gamma   90.00
#
_symmetry.space_group_name_H-M   'P 1'
#
loop_
_entity.id
_entity.type
_entity.pdbx_description
1 polymer ?
#
loop_
_entity_poly.entity_id
_entity_poly.type
_entity_poly.pdbx_seq_one_letter_code
_entity_poly.pdbx_strand_id
1 'polypeptide(L)'
;LMHDPRRPVGNEEIAAIDDPDARENWEFMIAFRNRLLAAPSLEACYLELARGSAADIPPLFMNQLAQLVLRNALDGDDDPFVLRAAELFYRAQRVTLHEGALLLADAETIEVHEQNRHASPLLNMLGGPAVTELQVLEEKN
;
A
#
# COMPACT_ATOMS: atom_id res chain seq x y z
N LEU A 1 -17.08 16.15 0.48
CA LEU A 1 -16.99 14.70 0.72
C LEU A 1 -16.73 14.36 2.18
N MET A 2 -15.96 15.13 2.96
CA MET A 2 -15.75 14.82 4.40
C MET A 2 -17.05 14.67 5.21
N HIS A 3 -18.05 15.53 4.96
CA HIS A 3 -19.34 15.50 5.65
C HIS A 3 -20.34 14.50 5.05
N ASP A 4 -20.20 14.19 3.76
CA ASP A 4 -21.01 13.20 3.06
C ASP A 4 -20.08 12.40 2.14
N PRO A 5 -19.45 11.34 2.67
CA PRO A 5 -18.47 10.55 1.92
C PRO A 5 -19.08 9.76 0.76
N ARG A 6 -20.40 9.51 0.82
CA ARG A 6 -21.13 8.72 -0.19
C ARG A 6 -21.82 9.59 -1.23
N ARG A 7 -21.73 10.92 -1.12
CA ARG A 7 -22.29 11.85 -2.11
C ARG A 7 -21.78 11.49 -3.51
N PRO A 8 -22.68 11.34 -4.51
CA PRO A 8 -22.28 11.25 -5.90
C PRO A 8 -21.40 12.44 -6.30
N VAL A 9 -20.41 12.18 -7.14
CA VAL A 9 -19.55 13.22 -7.73
C VAL A 9 -19.69 13.10 -9.23
N GLY A 10 -20.18 14.15 -9.87
CA GLY A 10 -20.37 14.18 -11.32
C GLY A 10 -19.07 14.40 -12.08
N ASN A 11 -19.02 13.96 -13.34
CA ASN A 11 -17.86 14.17 -14.21
C ASN A 11 -17.54 15.66 -14.40
N GLU A 12 -18.56 16.52 -14.39
CA GLU A 12 -18.39 17.97 -14.49
C GLU A 12 -17.61 18.56 -13.30
N GLU A 13 -17.83 18.02 -12.09
CA GLU A 13 -17.11 18.46 -10.89
C GLU A 13 -15.62 18.10 -10.97
N ILE A 14 -15.30 16.93 -11.52
CA ILE A 14 -13.92 16.49 -11.74
C ILE A 14 -13.29 17.30 -12.87
N ALA A 15 -14.02 17.54 -13.96
CA ALA A 15 -13.55 18.31 -15.10
C ALA A 15 -13.28 19.80 -14.79
N ALA A 16 -13.84 20.32 -13.70
CA ALA A 16 -13.56 21.66 -13.19
C ALA A 16 -12.21 21.78 -12.46
N ILE A 17 -11.50 20.69 -12.21
CA ILE A 17 -10.16 20.71 -11.58
C ILE A 17 -9.12 21.18 -12.61
N ASP A 18 -8.48 22.33 -12.36
CA ASP A 18 -7.54 22.96 -13.31
C ASP A 18 -6.31 22.10 -13.62
N ASP A 19 -5.76 21.43 -12.61
CA ASP A 19 -4.58 20.59 -12.74
C ASP A 19 -4.95 19.24 -13.41
N PRO A 20 -4.36 18.89 -14.56
CA PRO A 20 -4.67 17.66 -15.28
C PRO A 20 -4.26 16.40 -14.51
N ASP A 21 -3.15 16.42 -13.77
CA ASP A 21 -2.69 15.26 -12.99
C ASP A 21 -3.61 15.05 -11.77
N ALA A 22 -4.03 16.15 -11.15
CA ALA A 22 -5.01 16.08 -10.08
C ALA A 22 -6.36 15.54 -10.57
N ARG A 23 -6.82 15.97 -11.75
CA ARG A 23 -8.06 15.50 -12.37
C ARG A 23 -8.03 13.99 -12.58
N GLU A 24 -6.98 13.46 -13.21
CA GLU A 24 -6.80 12.02 -13.43
C GLU A 24 -6.82 11.23 -12.10
N ASN A 25 -6.12 11.71 -11.08
CA ASN A 25 -6.14 11.09 -9.76
C ASN A 25 -7.55 11.06 -9.14
N TRP A 26 -8.33 12.13 -9.32
CA TRP A 26 -9.72 12.17 -8.86
C TRP A 26 -10.62 11.23 -9.66
N GLU A 27 -10.41 11.06 -10.97
CA GLU A 27 -11.13 10.08 -11.78
C GLU A 27 -10.91 8.66 -11.24
N PHE A 28 -9.65 8.27 -11.00
CA PHE A 28 -9.33 6.96 -10.41
C PHE A 28 -9.95 6.77 -9.03
N MET A 29 -9.81 7.76 -8.13
CA MET A 29 -10.34 7.68 -6.78
C MET A 29 -11.87 7.57 -6.76
N ILE A 30 -12.57 8.39 -7.55
CA ILE A 30 -14.04 8.37 -7.61
C ILE A 30 -14.54 7.07 -8.22
N ALA A 31 -13.91 6.57 -9.29
CA ALA A 31 -14.24 5.28 -9.90
C ALA A 31 -14.09 4.13 -8.90
N PHE A 32 -12.96 4.09 -8.18
CA PHE A 32 -12.71 3.10 -7.14
C PHE A 32 -13.75 3.19 -6.02
N ARG A 33 -14.02 4.39 -5.47
CA ARG A 33 -15.04 4.59 -4.43
C ARG A 33 -16.42 4.13 -4.88
N ASN A 34 -16.84 4.47 -6.09
CA ASN A 34 -18.14 4.05 -6.61
C ASN A 34 -18.25 2.53 -6.69
N ARG A 35 -17.16 1.84 -7.03
CA ARG A 35 -17.11 0.37 -7.00
C ARG A 35 -17.23 -0.19 -5.57
N LEU A 36 -16.55 0.41 -4.59
CA LEU A 36 -16.71 0.04 -3.18
C LEU A 36 -18.15 0.18 -2.69
N LEU A 37 -18.84 1.25 -3.11
CA LEU A 37 -20.23 1.51 -2.72
C LEU A 37 -21.24 0.59 -3.42
N ALA A 38 -20.90 0.06 -4.60
CA ALA A 38 -21.74 -0.88 -5.33
C ALA A 38 -21.61 -2.32 -4.81
N ALA A 39 -20.46 -2.68 -4.25
CA ALA A 39 -20.23 -4.01 -3.70
C ALA A 39 -20.95 -4.20 -2.34
N PRO A 40 -21.40 -5.43 -2.03
CA PRO A 40 -22.06 -5.72 -0.75
C PRO A 40 -21.09 -5.73 0.44
N SER A 41 -19.79 -5.89 0.20
CA SER A 41 -18.73 -5.77 1.20
C SER A 41 -17.38 -5.45 0.55
N LEU A 42 -16.38 -5.10 1.37
CA LEU A 42 -15.01 -4.86 0.90
C LEU A 42 -14.37 -6.15 0.37
N GLU A 43 -14.60 -7.29 1.03
CA GLU A 43 -14.15 -8.62 0.59
C GLU A 43 -14.75 -8.99 -0.77
N ALA A 44 -16.03 -8.70 -0.98
CA ALA A 44 -16.69 -8.92 -2.27
C ALA A 44 -16.04 -8.08 -3.37
N CYS A 45 -15.77 -6.80 -3.11
CA CYS A 45 -15.07 -5.93 -4.05
C CYS A 45 -13.66 -6.45 -4.35
N TYR A 46 -12.90 -6.83 -3.32
CA TYR A 46 -11.56 -7.40 -3.48
C TYR A 46 -11.58 -8.66 -4.35
N LEU A 47 -12.52 -9.58 -4.13
CA LEU A 47 -12.66 -10.80 -4.93
C LEU A 47 -13.01 -10.51 -6.40
N GLU A 48 -13.89 -9.53 -6.67
CA GLU A 48 -14.21 -9.13 -8.04
C GLU A 48 -13.00 -8.56 -8.78
N LEU A 49 -12.20 -7.73 -8.10
CA LEU A 49 -10.97 -7.15 -8.64
C LEU A 49 -9.92 -8.24 -8.89
N ALA A 50 -9.66 -9.10 -7.91
CA ALA A 50 -8.71 -10.21 -7.99
C ALA A 50 -9.03 -11.19 -9.14
N ARG A 51 -10.31 -11.34 -9.50
CA ARG A 51 -10.78 -12.22 -10.57
C ARG A 51 -10.67 -11.63 -11.98
N GLY A 52 -10.10 -10.43 -12.12
CA GLY A 52 -9.81 -9.83 -13.43
C GLY A 52 -10.48 -8.48 -13.69
N SER A 53 -11.17 -7.90 -12.71
CA SER A 53 -11.82 -6.58 -12.86
C SER A 53 -10.91 -5.40 -12.48
N ALA A 54 -9.61 -5.64 -12.28
CA ALA A 54 -8.65 -4.69 -11.74
C ALA A 54 -7.84 -3.88 -12.77
N ALA A 55 -8.05 -4.08 -14.08
CA ALA A 55 -7.23 -3.46 -15.13
C ALA A 55 -7.14 -1.93 -15.03
N ASP A 56 -8.23 -1.27 -14.62
CA ASP A 56 -8.32 0.19 -14.51
C ASP A 56 -8.13 0.70 -13.07
N ILE A 57 -7.65 -0.15 -12.16
CA ILE A 57 -7.49 0.18 -10.75
C ILE A 57 -6.00 0.29 -10.43
N PRO A 58 -5.54 1.46 -9.95
CA PRO A 58 -4.19 1.61 -9.44
C PRO A 58 -3.85 0.51 -8.42
N PRO A 59 -2.68 -0.17 -8.53
CA PRO A 59 -2.31 -1.27 -7.63
C PRO A 59 -2.37 -0.93 -6.15
N LEU A 60 -2.13 0.35 -5.80
CA LEU A 60 -2.25 0.86 -4.44
C LEU A 60 -3.62 0.54 -3.82
N PHE A 61 -4.72 0.72 -4.56
CA PHE A 61 -6.07 0.45 -4.02
C PHE A 61 -6.31 -1.04 -3.75
N MET A 62 -5.71 -1.92 -4.56
CA MET A 62 -5.77 -3.36 -4.33
C MET A 62 -5.01 -3.74 -3.04
N ASN A 63 -3.86 -3.13 -2.80
CA ASN A 63 -3.10 -3.31 -1.56
C ASN A 63 -3.91 -2.83 -0.35
N GLN A 64 -4.55 -1.66 -0.42
CA GLN A 64 -5.39 -1.14 0.66
C GLN A 64 -6.59 -2.05 0.95
N LEU A 65 -7.22 -2.64 -0.07
CA LEU A 65 -8.28 -3.63 0.14
C LEU A 65 -7.75 -4.91 0.79
N ALA A 66 -6.62 -5.45 0.31
CA ALA A 66 -6.00 -6.62 0.91
C ALA A 66 -5.70 -6.40 2.39
N GLN A 67 -5.18 -5.21 2.76
CA GLN A 67 -4.93 -4.85 4.15
C GLN A 67 -6.21 -4.89 5.00
N LEU A 68 -7.30 -4.29 4.54
CA LEU A 68 -8.57 -4.26 5.28
C LEU A 68 -9.18 -5.65 5.42
N VAL A 69 -9.17 -6.44 4.35
CA VAL A 69 -9.66 -7.83 4.35
C VAL A 69 -8.87 -8.69 5.32
N LEU A 70 -7.54 -8.59 5.29
CA LEU A 70 -6.67 -9.36 6.20
C LEU A 70 -6.81 -8.91 7.65
N ARG A 71 -6.97 -7.60 7.91
CA ARG A 71 -7.21 -7.10 9.27
C ARG A 71 -8.49 -7.69 9.86
N ASN A 72 -9.54 -7.82 9.06
CA ASN A 72 -10.79 -8.45 9.48
C ASN A 72 -10.62 -9.98 9.65
N ALA A 73 -9.93 -10.64 8.72
CA ALA A 73 -9.71 -12.09 8.75
C ALA A 73 -8.83 -12.55 9.91
N LEU A 74 -7.91 -11.70 10.39
CA LEU A 74 -6.96 -11.96 11.47
C LEU A 74 -7.36 -11.27 12.78
N ASP A 75 -8.62 -10.88 12.93
CA ASP A 75 -9.09 -10.29 14.18
C ASP A 75 -8.96 -11.32 15.32
N GLY A 76 -8.20 -10.95 16.36
CA GLY A 76 -7.88 -11.82 17.50
C GLY A 76 -6.70 -12.78 17.28
N ASP A 77 -5.98 -12.70 16.17
CA ASP A 77 -4.70 -13.39 16.01
C ASP A 77 -3.58 -12.53 16.61
N ASP A 78 -2.80 -13.13 17.53
CA ASP A 78 -1.70 -12.48 18.25
C ASP A 78 -0.34 -13.09 17.86
N ASP A 79 -0.27 -14.04 16.92
CA ASP A 79 1.00 -14.60 16.46
C ASP A 79 1.73 -13.57 15.54
N PRO A 80 2.87 -13.01 15.98
CA PRO A 80 3.57 -11.99 15.22
C PRO A 80 4.06 -12.49 13.86
N PHE A 81 4.33 -13.78 13.69
CA PHE A 81 4.75 -14.35 12.42
C PHE A 81 3.58 -14.43 11.43
N VAL A 82 2.39 -14.80 11.90
CA VAL A 82 1.18 -14.83 11.07
C VAL A 82 0.82 -13.42 10.62
N LEU A 83 0.79 -12.47 11.56
CA LEU A 83 0.51 -11.06 11.27
C LEU A 83 1.53 -10.50 10.27
N ARG A 84 2.83 -10.76 10.47
CA ARG A 84 3.87 -10.31 9.55
C ARG A 84 3.76 -10.95 8.17
N ALA A 85 3.44 -12.24 8.09
CA ALA A 85 3.22 -12.92 6.81
C ALA A 85 2.02 -12.35 6.05
N ALA A 86 0.96 -11.96 6.77
CA ALA A 86 -0.20 -11.30 6.18
C ALA A 86 0.16 -9.95 5.54
N GLU A 87 1.10 -9.21 6.12
CA GLU A 87 1.52 -7.93 5.54
C GLU A 87 2.13 -8.08 4.14
N LEU A 88 2.74 -9.22 3.83
CA LEU A 88 3.34 -9.49 2.51
C LEU A 88 2.32 -9.45 1.36
N PHE A 89 1.02 -9.60 1.65
CA PHE A 89 -0.03 -9.51 0.64
C PHE A 89 -0.30 -8.07 0.16
N TYR A 90 0.04 -7.06 0.95
CA TYR A 90 -0.22 -5.65 0.63
C TYR A 90 1.00 -4.74 0.74
N ARG A 91 2.09 -5.20 1.37
CA ARG A 91 3.35 -4.50 1.48
C ARG A 91 4.37 -5.10 0.52
N ALA A 92 4.69 -4.36 -0.54
CA ALA A 92 5.71 -4.78 -1.50
C ALA A 92 7.07 -4.96 -0.80
N GLN A 93 7.81 -5.99 -1.17
CA GLN A 93 9.15 -6.25 -0.63
C GLN A 93 10.21 -5.88 -1.65
N ARG A 94 11.26 -5.19 -1.21
CA ARG A 94 12.51 -5.03 -1.95
C ARG A 94 13.42 -6.22 -1.66
N VAL A 95 13.85 -6.86 -2.74
CA VAL A 95 14.75 -8.00 -2.71
C VAL A 95 16.16 -7.52 -3.01
N THR A 96 17.11 -7.84 -2.14
CA THR A 96 18.53 -7.52 -2.32
C THR A 96 19.40 -8.75 -2.09
N LEU A 97 20.51 -8.85 -2.81
CA LEU A 97 21.54 -9.85 -2.56
C LEU A 97 22.67 -9.18 -1.78
N HIS A 98 22.94 -9.66 -0.56
CA HIS A 98 23.97 -9.12 0.31
C HIS A 98 24.84 -10.26 0.85
N GLU A 99 26.15 -10.21 0.57
CA GLU A 99 27.13 -11.22 1.02
C GLU A 99 26.74 -12.68 0.71
N GLY A 100 26.04 -12.91 -0.41
CA GLY A 100 25.57 -14.22 -0.82
C GLY A 100 24.24 -14.67 -0.19
N ALA A 101 23.65 -13.85 0.69
CA ALA A 101 22.31 -14.05 1.23
C ALA A 101 21.26 -13.21 0.48
N LEU A 102 20.06 -13.78 0.32
CA LEU A 102 18.89 -13.06 -0.17
C LEU A 102 18.19 -12.38 0.99
N LEU A 103 18.04 -11.06 0.93
CA LEU A 103 17.33 -10.27 1.93
C LEU A 103 16.05 -9.72 1.32
N LEU A 104 14.94 -9.84 2.06
CA LEU A 104 13.68 -9.20 1.76
C LEU A 104 13.41 -8.14 2.81
N ALA A 105 13.11 -6.93 2.36
CA ALA A 105 12.80 -5.80 3.21
C ALA A 105 11.54 -5.09 2.72
N ASP A 106 10.79 -4.51 3.64
CA ASP A 106 9.63 -3.71 3.29
C ASP A 106 10.04 -2.52 2.40
N ALA A 107 9.42 -2.41 1.22
CA ALA A 107 9.82 -1.42 0.22
C ALA A 107 9.63 0.02 0.71
N GLU A 108 8.52 0.31 1.39
CA GLU A 108 8.22 1.64 1.95
C GLU A 108 9.24 2.02 3.02
N THR A 109 9.60 1.09 3.90
CA THR A 109 10.61 1.30 4.94
C THR A 109 11.98 1.59 4.34
N ILE A 110 12.36 0.90 3.27
CA ILE A 110 13.60 1.17 2.53
C ILE A 110 13.55 2.55 1.87
N GLU A 111 12.45 2.90 1.21
CA GLU A 111 12.30 4.21 0.55
C GLU A 111 12.43 5.36 1.56
N VAL A 112 11.80 5.26 2.73
CA VAL A 112 11.94 6.25 3.80
C VAL A 112 13.39 6.36 4.28
N HIS A 113 14.10 5.24 4.45
CA HIS A 113 15.52 5.26 4.82
C HIS A 113 16.40 5.89 3.73
N GLU A 114 16.15 5.57 2.46
CA GLU A 114 16.87 6.16 1.32
C GLU A 114 16.65 7.67 1.23
N GLN A 115 15.41 8.14 1.38
CA GLN A 115 15.06 9.57 1.42
C GLN A 115 15.78 10.31 2.57
N ASN A 116 15.73 9.75 3.78
CA ASN A 116 16.42 10.33 4.94
C ASN A 116 17.94 10.41 4.73
N ARG A 117 18.52 9.42 4.05
CA ARG A 117 19.95 9.43 3.70
C ARG A 117 20.26 10.52 2.68
N HIS A 118 19.48 10.64 1.63
CA HIS A 118 19.65 11.69 0.63
C HIS A 118 19.58 13.09 1.24
N ALA A 119 18.76 13.30 2.28
CA ALA A 119 18.68 14.54 3.03
C ALA A 119 19.94 14.85 3.89
N SER A 120 20.80 13.86 4.17
CA SER A 120 22.02 14.03 5.00
C SER A 120 23.31 13.71 4.21
N PRO A 121 24.09 14.73 3.80
CA PRO A 121 25.33 14.54 3.06
C PRO A 121 26.35 13.64 3.77
N LEU A 122 26.45 13.72 5.10
CA LEU A 122 27.36 12.87 5.88
C LEU A 122 26.92 11.40 5.90
N LEU A 123 25.61 11.14 6.00
CA LEU A 123 25.09 9.78 5.97
C LEU A 123 25.19 9.16 4.57
N ASN A 124 25.13 9.97 3.51
CA ASN A 124 25.45 9.52 2.15
C ASN A 124 26.92 9.11 1.99
N MET A 125 27.85 9.82 2.64
CA MET A 125 29.29 9.54 2.52
C MET A 125 29.79 8.44 3.48
N LEU A 126 29.14 8.27 4.64
CA LEU A 126 29.64 7.42 5.73
C LEU A 126 28.65 6.32 6.18
N GLY A 127 27.41 6.31 5.68
CA GLY A 127 26.40 5.32 6.06
C GLY A 127 26.58 3.97 5.36
N GLY A 128 26.48 2.87 6.11
CA GLY A 128 26.39 1.49 5.58
C GLY A 128 25.09 1.24 4.81
N PRO A 129 24.80 0.05 4.27
CA PRO A 129 23.56 -0.21 3.52
C PRO A 129 22.31 -0.08 4.41
N ALA A 130 21.20 0.48 3.91
CA ALA A 130 19.95 0.63 4.71
C ALA A 130 19.43 -0.69 5.31
N VAL A 131 19.79 -1.82 4.69
CA VAL A 131 19.39 -3.16 5.14
C VAL A 131 19.97 -3.53 6.51
N THR A 132 21.07 -2.91 6.95
CA THR A 132 21.72 -3.24 8.25
C THR A 132 21.00 -2.65 9.46
N GLU A 133 20.07 -1.70 9.23
CA GLU A 133 19.29 -1.03 10.30
C GLU A 133 17.89 -1.65 10.45
N LEU A 134 17.56 -2.65 9.63
CA LEU A 134 16.26 -3.31 9.69
C LEU A 134 16.20 -4.32 10.84
N GLN A 135 15.10 -4.28 11.59
CA GLN A 135 14.81 -5.28 12.59
C GLN A 135 14.42 -6.61 11.93
N VAL A 136 15.09 -7.68 12.31
CA VAL A 136 14.73 -9.06 11.93
C VAL A 136 13.79 -9.62 13.01
N LEU A 137 12.71 -10.25 12.57
CA LEU A 137 11.75 -10.94 13.44
C LEU A 137 12.34 -12.30 13.84
N GLU A 138 12.46 -12.57 15.13
CA GLU A 138 12.92 -13.83 15.71
C GLU A 138 11.88 -14.32 16.75
N GLU A 139 12.01 -15.54 17.27
CA GLU A 139 11.06 -16.07 18.28
C GLU A 139 10.92 -15.20 19.54
N LYS A 140 11.85 -14.26 19.75
CA LYS A 140 11.94 -13.42 20.94
C LYS A 140 11.41 -12.00 20.75
N ASN A 141 11.09 -11.57 19.52
CA ASN A 141 10.69 -10.19 19.22
C ASN A 141 9.70 -10.06 18.05
#